data_AF-A0A1F6VE90-F1
#
_entry.id   AF-A0A1F6VE90-F1
#
_cell.length_a   1.000
_cell.length_b   1.000
_cell.length_c   1.000
_cell.angle_alpha   90.00
_cell.angle_beta   90.00
_cell.angle_gamma   90.00
#
_symmetry.space_group_name_H-M   'P 1'
#
loop_
_entity.id
_entity.type
_entity.pdbx_description
1 polymer ?
#
loop_
_entity_poly.entity_id
_entity_poly.type
_entity_poly.pdbx_seq_one_letter_code
_entity_poly.pdbx_strand_id
1 'polypeptide(L)'
;MMSKCTCNSFRFELKEASPENSRYKFYFIQCALCGNPIGVTDYYHTHTAIEAMKKEIESKIRNIESSLVNIEHSLRAITNKQ
;
A
#
# COMPACT_ATOMS: atom_id res chain seq x y z
N MET A 1 -24.69 -13.63 7.22
CA MET A 1 -25.61 -12.56 7.70
C MET A 1 -25.24 -11.30 6.94
N MET A 2 -26.19 -10.69 6.21
CA MET A 2 -25.94 -9.46 5.44
C MET A 2 -26.11 -8.25 6.37
N SER A 3 -25.16 -7.33 6.39
CA SER A 3 -25.26 -6.09 7.17
C SER A 3 -26.51 -5.31 6.75
N LYS A 4 -27.33 -4.89 7.71
CA LYS A 4 -28.56 -4.13 7.46
C LYS A 4 -28.38 -2.70 7.94
N CYS A 5 -28.72 -1.71 7.12
CA CYS A 5 -28.71 -0.31 7.53
C CYS A 5 -29.93 0.01 8.41
N THR A 6 -29.83 1.02 9.27
CA THR A 6 -30.93 1.53 10.12
C THR A 6 -32.15 1.95 9.31
N CYS A 7 -31.98 2.37 8.04
CA CYS A 7 -33.08 2.68 7.12
C CYS A 7 -33.71 1.44 6.46
N ASN A 8 -33.42 0.23 6.95
CA ASN A 8 -33.84 -1.06 6.41
C ASN A 8 -33.33 -1.42 4.99
N SER A 9 -32.40 -0.65 4.44
CA SER A 9 -31.74 -0.97 3.17
C SER A 9 -30.56 -1.94 3.35
N PHE A 10 -30.31 -2.73 2.31
CA PHE A 10 -29.14 -3.61 2.16
C PHE A 10 -28.20 -3.13 1.04
N ARG A 11 -28.47 -1.94 0.48
CA ARG A 11 -27.67 -1.34 -0.60
C ARG A 11 -26.61 -0.45 0.01
N PHE A 12 -25.35 -0.78 -0.24
CA PHE A 12 -24.19 -0.04 0.22
C PHE A 12 -23.32 0.38 -0.96
N GLU A 13 -22.66 1.52 -0.81
CA GLU A 13 -21.72 2.08 -1.77
C GLU A 13 -20.44 2.54 -1.07
N LEU A 14 -19.36 2.63 -1.84
CA LEU A 14 -18.13 3.31 -1.44
C LEU A 14 -18.21 4.76 -1.89
N LYS A 15 -18.12 5.69 -0.94
CA LYS A 15 -18.12 7.14 -1.23
C LYS A 15 -16.85 7.78 -0.71
N GLU A 16 -16.16 8.54 -1.57
CA GLU A 16 -14.99 9.31 -1.16
C GLU A 16 -15.39 10.37 -0.13
N ALA A 17 -14.63 10.47 0.95
CA ALA A 17 -14.80 11.42 2.02
C ALA A 17 -13.47 12.12 2.31
N SER A 18 -13.54 13.42 2.58
CA SER A 18 -12.42 14.22 3.08
C SER A 18 -12.82 14.76 4.45
N PRO A 19 -12.62 13.98 5.54
CA PRO A 19 -13.00 14.41 6.88
C PRO A 19 -12.30 15.70 7.28
N GLU A 20 -12.99 16.55 8.02
CA GLU A 20 -12.43 17.80 8.52
C GLU A 20 -11.21 17.52 9.41
N ASN A 21 -10.17 18.34 9.28
CA ASN A 21 -8.87 18.17 9.95
C ASN A 21 -8.13 16.86 9.63
N SER A 22 -8.55 16.11 8.61
CA SER A 22 -7.78 14.98 8.09
C SER A 22 -6.78 15.42 7.03
N ARG A 23 -5.55 14.88 7.09
CA ARG A 23 -4.55 15.02 6.02
C ARG A 23 -4.77 14.06 4.85
N TYR A 24 -5.63 13.06 5.04
CA TYR A 24 -5.85 11.98 4.08
C TYR A 24 -7.33 11.85 3.73
N LYS A 25 -7.58 11.45 2.49
CA LYS A 25 -8.90 11.04 2.03
C LYS A 25 -9.20 9.64 2.54
N PHE A 26 -10.49 9.35 2.70
CA PHE A 26 -11.00 8.03 3.04
C PHE A 26 -12.12 7.66 2.10
N TYR A 27 -12.47 6.38 2.05
CA TYR A 27 -13.77 5.95 1.56
C TYR A 27 -14.65 5.57 2.73
N PHE A 28 -15.89 6.04 2.71
CA PHE A 28 -16.93 5.52 3.58
C PHE A 28 -17.71 4.44 2.85
N ILE A 29 -17.89 3.32 3.53
CA ILE A 29 -18.91 2.35 3.16
C ILE A 29 -20.20 2.90 3.76
N GLN A 30 -21.11 3.37 2.91
CA GLN A 30 -22.34 4.02 3.35
C GLN A 30 -23.57 3.42 2.66
N CYS A 31 -24.74 3.62 3.27
CA CYS A 31 -25.98 3.20 2.64
C CYS A 31 -26.28 4.06 1.40
N ALA A 32 -26.48 3.41 0.25
CA ALA A 32 -26.80 4.09 -1.00
C ALA A 32 -28.18 4.78 -1.01
N LEU A 33 -29.03 4.51 0.00
CA LEU A 33 -30.36 5.11 0.13
C LEU A 33 -30.36 6.34 1.07
N CYS A 34 -29.84 6.20 2.29
CA CYS A 34 -29.90 7.26 3.30
C CYS A 34 -28.55 7.97 3.56
N GLY A 35 -27.46 7.50 2.95
CA GLY A 35 -26.13 8.07 3.14
C GLY A 35 -25.48 7.77 4.49
N ASN A 36 -26.11 6.98 5.37
CA ASN A 36 -25.55 6.67 6.69
C ASN A 36 -24.25 5.86 6.56
N PRO A 37 -23.11 6.36 7.06
CA PRO A 37 -21.86 5.61 7.07
C PRO A 37 -21.96 4.41 8.02
N ILE A 38 -21.45 3.26 7.59
CA ILE A 38 -21.39 2.03 8.39
C ILE A 38 -19.96 1.47 8.53
N GLY A 39 -19.01 2.04 7.79
CA GLY A 39 -17.61 1.66 7.84
C GLY A 39 -16.72 2.68 7.13
N VAL A 40 -15.43 2.61 7.41
CA VAL A 40 -14.39 3.45 6.83
C VAL A 40 -13.31 2.53 6.27
N THR A 41 -12.80 2.85 5.08
CA THR A 41 -11.64 2.21 4.48
C THR A 41 -10.71 3.27 3.90
N ASP A 42 -9.43 2.93 3.78
CA ASP A 42 -8.44 3.85 3.24
C ASP A 42 -8.77 4.20 1.78
N TYR A 43 -8.51 5.46 1.41
CA TYR A 43 -8.66 5.91 0.02
C TYR A 43 -7.63 5.27 -0.91
N TYR A 44 -6.41 5.12 -0.42
CA TYR A 44 -5.36 4.39 -1.11
C TYR A 44 -5.35 2.95 -0.60
N HIS A 45 -5.09 1.99 -1.48
CA HIS A 45 -4.73 0.64 -1.08
C HIS A 45 -3.33 0.64 -0.47
N THR A 46 -3.18 1.27 0.70
CA THR A 46 -1.91 1.50 1.40
C THR A 46 -1.13 0.19 1.54
N HIS A 47 -1.83 -0.91 1.79
CA HIS A 47 -1.24 -2.24 1.82
C HIS A 47 -0.55 -2.64 0.50
N THR A 48 -1.22 -2.50 -0.64
CA THR A 48 -0.66 -2.82 -1.96
C THR A 48 0.53 -1.92 -2.30
N ALA A 49 0.46 -0.63 -1.93
CA ALA A 49 1.58 0.29 -2.10
C ALA A 49 2.80 -0.12 -1.25
N ILE A 50 2.56 -0.53 0.01
CA ILE A 50 3.61 -1.04 0.90
C ILE A 50 4.24 -2.32 0.34
N GLU A 51 3.44 -3.26 -0.17
CA GLU A 51 3.96 -4.47 -0.80
C GLU A 51 4.82 -4.18 -2.05
N ALA A 52 4.39 -3.22 -2.88
CA ALA A 52 5.15 -2.79 -4.05
C ALA A 52 6.50 -2.18 -3.64
N MET A 53 6.49 -1.27 -2.65
CA MET A 53 7.71 -0.67 -2.11
C MET A 53 8.66 -1.73 -1.52
N LYS A 54 8.13 -2.72 -0.79
CA LYS A 54 8.91 -3.83 -0.24
C LYS A 54 9.63 -4.61 -1.36
N LYS A 55 8.92 -4.98 -2.42
CA LYS A 55 9.49 -5.70 -3.57
C LYS A 55 10.60 -4.90 -4.26
N GLU A 56 10.40 -3.59 -4.40
CA GLU A 56 11.40 -2.70 -4.99
C GLU A 56 12.67 -2.64 -4.14
N ILE A 57 12.53 -2.49 -2.82
CA ILE A 57 13.65 -2.47 -1.87
C ILE A 57 14.42 -3.79 -1.92
N GLU A 58 13.73 -4.93 -1.89
CA GLU A 58 14.35 -6.25 -2.00
C GLU A 58 15.13 -6.42 -3.31
N SER A 59 14.61 -5.90 -4.42
CA SER A 59 15.32 -5.91 -5.70
C SER A 59 16.58 -5.05 -5.68
N LYS A 60 16.52 -3.87 -5.07
CA LYS A 60 17.68 -2.99 -4.92
C LYS A 60 18.76 -3.62 -4.05
N ILE A 61 18.38 -4.29 -2.94
CA ILE A 61 19.32 -5.02 -2.07
C ILE A 61 20.05 -6.10 -2.87
N ARG A 62 19.33 -6.94 -3.61
CA ARG A 62 19.95 -7.99 -4.45
C ARG A 62 20.94 -7.42 -5.48
N ASN A 63 20.58 -6.30 -6.11
CA ASN A 63 21.45 -5.64 -7.08
C ASN A 63 22.73 -5.09 -6.43
N ILE A 64 22.62 -4.53 -5.23
CA ILE A 64 23.76 -4.04 -4.45
C ILE A 64 24.67 -5.21 -4.06
N GLU A 65 24.10 -6.31 -3.54
CA GLU A 65 24.85 -7.52 -3.17
C GLU A 65 25.64 -8.09 -4.37
N SER A 66 24.99 -8.23 -5.53
CA SER A 66 25.66 -8.70 -6.75
C SER A 66 26.79 -7.75 -7.18
N SER A 67 26.56 -6.44 -7.09
CA SER A 67 27.58 -5.44 -7.42
C SER A 67 28.78 -5.52 -6.49
N LEU A 68 28.57 -5.74 -5.18
CA LEU A 68 29.65 -5.89 -4.20
C LEU A 68 30.51 -7.13 -4.50
N VAL A 69 29.88 -8.26 -4.84
CA VAL A 69 30.61 -9.49 -5.24
C VAL A 69 31.48 -9.23 -6.47
N ASN A 70 30.95 -8.54 -7.48
CA ASN A 70 31.71 -8.20 -8.68
C ASN A 70 32.90 -7.27 -8.38
N ILE A 71 32.72 -6.30 -7.48
CA ILE A 71 33.78 -5.41 -7.02
C ILE A 71 34.86 -6.21 -6.27
N GLU A 72 34.47 -7.12 -5.38
CA GLU A 72 35.39 -7.99 -4.64
C GLU A 72 36.26 -8.83 -5.59
N HIS A 73 35.65 -9.45 -6.60
CA HIS A 73 36.37 -10.21 -7.62
C HIS A 73 37.37 -9.34 -8.40
N SER A 74 36.94 -8.12 -8.78
CA SER A 74 37.79 -7.17 -9.51
C SER A 74 38.97 -6.70 -8.67
N LEU A 75 38.74 -6.42 -7.39
CA LEU A 75 39.81 -6.03 -6.46
C LEU A 75 40.84 -7.14 -6.29
N ARG A 76 40.41 -8.39 -6.07
CA ARG A 76 41.31 -9.56 -5.97
C ARG A 76 42.19 -9.71 -7.21
N ALA A 77 41.62 -9.48 -8.39
CA ALA A 77 42.38 -9.56 -9.65
C ALA A 77 43.45 -8.46 -9.77
N ILE A 78 43.26 -7.32 -9.10
CA ILE A 78 44.25 -6.23 -9.06
C ILE A 78 45.32 -6.53 -8.00
N THR A 79 44.93 -6.96 -6.80
CA THR A 79 45.90 -7.28 -5.73
C THR A 79 46.82 -8.45 -6.08
N ASN A 80 46.33 -9.46 -6.81
CA ASN A 80 47.16 -10.60 -7.24
C ASN A 80 48.10 -10.27 -8.42
N LYS A 81 48.06 -9.06 -8.99
CA LYS A 81 48.95 -8.59 -10.06
C LYS A 81 50.14 -7.76 -9.54
N GLN A 82 50.22 -7.49 -8.24
CA GLN A 82 51.34 -6.84 -7.56
C GLN A 82 52.16 -7.88 -6.80
#